data_AF-A0A3Q9IEZ4-F1
#
_entry.id   AF-A0A3Q9IEZ4-F1
#
_cell.length_a   1.000
_cell.length_b   1.000
_cell.length_c   1.000
_cell.angle_alpha   90.00
_cell.angle_beta   90.00
_cell.angle_gamma   90.00
#
_symmetry.space_group_name_H-M   'P 1'
#
loop_
_entity.id
_entity.type
_entity.pdbx_description
1 polymer ?
#
loop_
_entity_poly.entity_id
_entity_poly.type
_entity_poly.pdbx_seq_one_letter_code
_entity_poly.pdbx_strand_id
1 'polypeptide(L)'
;MTFMPPFGPPSGPPLGPPFGPTPGPPGTVGPQGPTEPPPAFEPTMTAFAVDPRAISRCLFRYTFIWLNNGNRFWFYPTFVGNVSVAGFRWTGRFWLMSGISLREISSFSCF
;
A
#
# COMPACT_ATOMS: atom_id res chain seq x y z
N MET A 1 15.20 21.60 -68.82
CA MET A 1 14.24 21.26 -67.76
C MET A 1 14.97 20.31 -66.81
N THR A 2 15.26 20.74 -65.58
CA THR A 2 15.19 19.90 -64.35
C THR A 2 16.17 18.70 -64.26
N PHE A 3 16.97 18.44 -63.22
CA PHE A 3 17.13 18.97 -61.86
C PHE A 3 18.39 18.30 -61.27
N MET A 4 19.22 19.10 -60.61
CA MET A 4 20.10 18.85 -59.45
C MET A 4 20.93 17.54 -59.29
N PRO A 5 22.25 17.66 -59.02
CA PRO A 5 23.15 16.55 -58.62
C PRO A 5 22.90 16.11 -57.16
N PRO A 6 23.31 14.88 -56.77
CA PRO A 6 23.17 14.44 -55.39
C PRO A 6 24.13 15.23 -54.47
N PHE A 7 23.55 15.80 -53.42
CA PHE A 7 24.21 16.49 -52.33
C PHE A 7 25.32 15.65 -51.68
N GLY A 8 26.49 16.27 -51.48
CA GLY A 8 27.53 15.83 -50.55
C GLY A 8 27.15 16.07 -49.07
N PRO A 9 28.04 15.71 -48.11
CA PRO A 9 27.72 15.09 -46.83
C PRO A 9 27.53 16.09 -45.67
N PRO A 10 27.15 15.61 -44.47
CA PRO A 10 27.68 16.19 -43.25
C PRO A 10 28.31 15.13 -42.32
N SER A 11 29.56 15.39 -41.99
CA SER A 11 30.29 14.91 -40.83
C SER A 11 29.51 15.14 -39.53
N GLY A 12 29.12 14.07 -38.84
CA GLY A 12 28.71 14.08 -37.44
C GLY A 12 29.85 13.58 -36.54
N PRO A 13 30.25 14.30 -35.48
CA PRO A 13 31.30 13.86 -34.57
C PRO A 13 30.89 12.66 -33.69
N PRO A 14 31.85 11.86 -33.20
CA PRO A 14 31.62 10.60 -32.49
C PRO A 14 31.51 10.80 -30.97
N LEU A 15 31.14 9.71 -30.27
CA LEU A 15 31.23 9.46 -28.81
C LEU A 15 29.95 9.69 -27.98
N GLY A 16 29.14 8.63 -27.89
CA GLY A 16 28.31 8.35 -26.71
C GLY A 16 28.73 6.99 -26.12
N PRO A 17 28.95 6.84 -24.80
CA PRO A 17 29.40 5.58 -24.19
C PRO A 17 28.31 4.50 -24.20
N PRO A 18 28.67 3.22 -23.93
CA PRO A 18 27.88 2.06 -24.29
C PRO A 18 26.63 1.91 -23.41
N PHE A 19 25.57 1.41 -24.04
CA PHE A 19 24.38 0.86 -23.41
C PHE A 19 24.75 -0.09 -22.26
N GLY A 20 24.67 0.39 -21.03
CA GLY A 20 24.48 -0.44 -19.84
C GLY A 20 23.06 -1.01 -19.82
N PRO A 21 22.81 -2.11 -19.11
CA PRO A 21 21.52 -2.78 -19.11
C PRO A 21 20.49 -1.87 -18.43
N THR A 22 19.44 -1.51 -19.15
CA THR A 22 18.25 -0.88 -18.56
C THR A 22 17.52 -1.96 -17.76
N PRO A 23 17.47 -1.92 -16.41
CA PRO A 23 16.46 -2.66 -15.68
C PRO A 23 15.13 -2.02 -16.05
N GLY A 24 14.12 -2.83 -16.36
CA GLY A 24 12.78 -2.35 -16.67
C GLY A 24 12.23 -1.39 -15.60
N PRO A 25 11.21 -0.58 -15.93
CA PRO A 25 10.66 0.40 -15.02
C PRO A 25 10.28 -0.27 -13.68
N PRO A 26 10.55 0.34 -12.51
CA PRO A 26 10.10 -0.20 -11.23
C PRO A 26 8.57 -0.17 -11.23
N GLY A 27 7.97 -1.32 -11.54
CA GLY A 27 6.54 -1.51 -11.57
C GLY A 27 5.98 -1.42 -10.16
N THR A 28 5.59 -0.20 -9.79
CA THR A 28 4.68 0.16 -8.71
C THR A 28 5.10 -0.33 -7.33
N VAL A 29 5.87 0.50 -6.62
CA VAL A 29 5.79 0.57 -5.15
C VAL A 29 4.41 1.17 -4.83
N GLY A 30 3.34 0.40 -5.09
CA GLY A 30 2.07 0.63 -4.43
C GLY A 30 2.34 0.56 -2.93
N PRO A 31 1.60 1.33 -2.10
CA PRO A 31 1.86 1.43 -0.68
C PRO A 31 2.03 0.03 -0.10
N GLN A 32 3.26 -0.30 0.29
CA GLN A 32 3.61 -1.66 0.69
C GLN A 32 3.04 -1.86 2.09
N GLY A 33 2.00 -2.69 2.19
CA GLY A 33 1.56 -3.21 3.47
C GLY A 33 2.68 -4.01 4.15
N PRO A 34 2.50 -4.42 5.40
CA PRO A 34 3.45 -5.28 6.10
C PRO A 34 3.83 -6.47 5.21
N THR A 35 5.13 -6.78 5.08
CA THR A 35 5.54 -7.93 4.26
C THR A 35 5.24 -9.26 4.95
N GLU A 36 5.08 -9.23 6.27
CA GLU A 36 4.78 -10.40 7.09
C GLU A 36 3.27 -10.65 7.22
N PRO A 37 2.85 -11.92 7.18
CA PRO A 37 1.47 -12.29 7.48
C PRO A 37 1.15 -11.95 8.94
N PRO A 38 -0.11 -11.59 9.24
CA PRO A 38 -0.51 -11.37 10.62
C PRO A 38 -0.48 -12.68 11.42
N PRO A 39 -0.53 -12.60 12.76
CA PRO A 39 -0.61 -13.80 13.60
C PRO A 39 -1.76 -14.72 13.18
N ALA A 40 -1.49 -16.02 13.11
CA ALA A 40 -2.47 -17.02 12.67
C ALA A 40 -3.54 -17.35 13.75
N PHE A 41 -3.61 -16.58 14.83
CA PHE A 41 -4.62 -16.71 15.87
C PHE A 41 -5.62 -15.56 15.79
N GLU A 42 -6.86 -15.81 16.20
CA GLU A 42 -7.82 -14.75 16.44
C GLU A 42 -7.79 -14.38 17.93
N PRO A 43 -7.49 -13.12 18.28
CA PRO A 43 -7.51 -12.69 19.67
C PRO A 43 -8.91 -12.76 20.27
N THR A 44 -9.01 -12.82 21.60
CA THR A 44 -10.31 -12.69 22.27
C THR A 44 -10.76 -11.23 22.21
N MET A 45 -12.02 -11.02 21.83
CA MET A 45 -12.64 -9.69 21.79
C MET A 45 -12.62 -9.06 23.18
N THR A 46 -11.75 -8.07 23.36
CA THR A 46 -11.72 -7.23 24.56
C THR A 46 -12.67 -6.06 24.35
N ALA A 47 -13.60 -5.85 25.29
CA ALA A 47 -14.57 -4.77 25.25
C ALA A 47 -13.88 -3.41 25.41
N PHE A 48 -13.31 -2.88 24.32
CA PHE A 48 -12.82 -1.50 24.25
C PHE A 48 -13.89 -0.64 23.61
N ALA A 49 -14.17 0.51 24.23
CA ALA A 49 -14.89 1.59 23.57
C ALA A 49 -14.11 1.99 22.31
N VAL A 50 -14.81 2.09 21.18
CA VAL A 50 -14.20 2.42 19.90
C VAL A 50 -13.93 3.93 19.86
N ASP A 51 -12.80 4.32 20.42
CA ASP A 51 -12.34 5.70 20.40
C ASP A 51 -11.28 5.91 19.31
N PRO A 52 -11.40 6.97 18.47
CA PRO A 52 -10.36 7.34 17.49
C PRO A 52 -8.98 7.50 18.14
N ARG A 53 -8.97 7.93 19.40
CA ARG A 53 -7.76 8.17 20.19
C ARG A 53 -7.16 6.89 20.78
N ALA A 54 -7.94 5.82 20.87
CA ALA A 54 -7.45 4.52 21.32
C ALA A 54 -6.84 3.73 20.15
N ILE A 55 -7.49 3.74 18.98
CA ILE A 55 -6.95 3.09 17.78
C ILE A 55 -5.71 3.78 17.23
N SER A 56 -5.54 5.10 17.46
CA SER A 56 -4.32 5.81 17.06
C SER A 56 -3.07 5.27 17.78
N ARG A 57 -3.20 4.64 18.94
CA ARG A 57 -2.08 3.94 19.60
C ARG A 57 -1.69 2.62 18.93
N CYS A 58 -2.51 2.16 17.99
CA CYS A 58 -2.32 0.93 17.24
C CYS A 58 -1.80 1.16 15.82
N LEU A 59 -1.49 2.40 15.46
CA LEU A 59 -0.84 2.74 14.20
C LEU A 59 0.45 1.93 14.04
N PHE A 60 0.66 1.40 12.83
CA PHE A 60 1.81 0.56 12.48
C PHE A 60 1.92 -0.72 13.32
N ARG A 61 0.78 -1.28 13.77
CA ARG A 61 0.72 -2.55 14.50
C ARG A 61 -0.35 -3.48 13.93
N TYR A 62 -0.18 -4.78 14.17
CA TYR A 62 -1.19 -5.77 13.81
C TYR A 62 -2.44 -5.56 14.66
N THR A 63 -3.53 -5.11 14.03
CA THR A 63 -4.78 -4.81 14.71
C THR A 63 -5.84 -5.78 14.23
N PHE A 64 -6.43 -6.55 15.14
CA PHE A 64 -7.59 -7.35 14.83
C PHE A 64 -8.84 -6.50 15.04
N ILE A 65 -9.69 -6.42 14.02
CA ILE A 65 -10.90 -5.59 14.03
C ILE A 65 -12.11 -6.48 13.94
N TRP A 66 -13.11 -6.22 14.80
CA TRP A 66 -14.46 -6.75 14.69
C TRP A 66 -15.39 -5.65 14.23
N LEU A 67 -16.10 -5.90 13.15
CA LEU A 67 -17.12 -5.00 12.62
C LEU A 67 -18.50 -5.37 13.18
N ASN A 68 -19.39 -4.37 13.23
CA ASN A 68 -20.77 -4.52 13.69
C ASN A 68 -21.62 -5.47 12.83
N ASN A 69 -21.20 -5.73 11.58
CA ASN A 69 -21.83 -6.72 10.70
C ASN A 69 -21.36 -8.16 10.94
N GLY A 70 -20.51 -8.40 11.95
CA GLY A 70 -19.95 -9.72 12.26
C GLY A 70 -18.67 -10.06 11.52
N ASN A 71 -18.20 -9.21 10.60
CA ASN A 71 -16.92 -9.42 9.93
C ASN A 71 -15.77 -9.20 10.90
N ARG A 72 -14.75 -10.06 10.81
CA ARG A 72 -13.52 -9.93 11.59
C ARG A 72 -12.31 -10.22 10.72
N PHE A 73 -11.27 -9.41 10.87
CA PHE A 73 -10.06 -9.55 10.07
C PHE A 73 -8.89 -8.81 10.69
N TRP A 74 -7.69 -9.21 10.24
CA TRP A 74 -6.48 -8.47 10.49
C TRP A 74 -6.42 -7.20 9.65
N PHE A 75 -6.08 -6.11 10.32
CA PHE A 75 -5.95 -4.79 9.76
C PHE A 75 -4.68 -4.14 10.29
N TYR A 76 -3.99 -3.40 9.42
CA TYR A 76 -2.77 -2.70 9.73
C TYR A 76 -2.99 -1.21 9.50
N PRO A 77 -3.41 -0.46 10.53
CA PRO A 77 -3.73 0.95 10.39
C PRO A 77 -2.44 1.75 10.16
N THR A 78 -2.45 2.58 9.14
CA THR A 78 -1.33 3.48 8.81
C THR A 78 -1.69 4.94 9.06
N PHE A 79 -2.98 5.24 9.04
CA PHE A 79 -3.50 6.57 9.29
C PHE A 79 -4.86 6.48 9.98
N VAL A 80 -5.08 7.31 11.00
CA VAL A 80 -6.34 7.42 11.72
C VAL A 80 -6.84 8.86 11.58
N GLY A 81 -8.03 9.02 11.00
CA GLY A 81 -8.76 10.27 10.98
C GLY A 81 -9.73 10.39 12.15
N ASN A 82 -10.54 11.46 12.16
CA ASN A 82 -11.53 11.68 13.22
C ASN A 82 -12.68 10.65 13.21
N VAL A 83 -13.04 10.13 12.04
CA VAL A 83 -14.22 9.26 11.85
C VAL A 83 -13.92 7.96 11.12
N SER A 84 -12.70 7.81 10.61
CA SER A 84 -12.30 6.68 9.77
C SER A 84 -10.83 6.34 9.99
N VAL A 85 -10.48 5.09 9.72
CA VAL A 85 -9.12 4.57 9.76
C VAL A 85 -8.75 4.05 8.38
N ALA A 86 -7.57 4.43 7.89
CA ALA A 86 -7.00 3.95 6.65
C ALA A 86 -5.79 3.06 6.94
N GLY A 87 -5.63 2.02 6.13
CA GLY A 87 -4.60 1.03 6.36
C GLY A 87 -4.64 -0.09 5.37
N PHE A 88 -4.11 -1.24 5.79
CA PHE A 88 -4.09 -2.45 4.99
C PHE A 88 -4.92 -3.53 5.67
N ARG A 89 -5.84 -4.12 4.91
CA ARG A 89 -6.62 -5.29 5.32
C ARG A 89 -5.94 -6.56 4.83
N TRP A 90 -5.86 -7.56 5.69
CA TRP A 90 -5.43 -8.89 5.30
C TRP A 90 -6.56 -9.64 4.59
N THR A 91 -6.27 -10.20 3.41
CA THR A 91 -7.22 -11.02 2.65
C THR A 91 -7.02 -12.52 2.86
N GLY A 92 -6.03 -12.92 3.68
CA GLY A 92 -5.57 -14.31 3.79
C GLY A 92 -4.36 -14.64 2.91
N ARG A 93 -4.09 -13.81 1.89
CA ARG A 93 -2.95 -14.00 0.96
C ARG A 93 -2.07 -12.76 0.84
N PHE A 94 -2.66 -11.58 0.90
CA PHE A 94 -1.95 -10.32 0.73
C PHE A 94 -2.64 -9.21 1.52
N TRP A 95 -1.89 -8.14 1.74
CA TRP A 95 -2.38 -6.89 2.31
C TRP A 95 -2.98 -6.04 1.19
N LEU A 96 -4.24 -5.65 1.36
CA LEU A 96 -4.94 -4.76 0.44
C LEU A 96 -5.24 -3.44 1.14
N MET A 97 -4.94 -2.32 0.49
CA MET A 97 -5.25 -1.02 1.07
C MET A 97 -6.76 -0.83 1.20
N SER A 98 -7.22 -0.44 2.39
CA SER A 98 -8.64 -0.33 2.70
C SER A 98 -8.85 0.72 3.80
N GLY A 99 -10.00 1.39 3.73
CA GLY A 99 -10.46 2.35 4.73
C GLY A 99 -11.75 1.84 5.39
N ILE A 100 -11.84 1.99 6.70
CA ILE A 100 -12.97 1.53 7.50
C ILE A 100 -13.46 2.70 8.36
N SER A 101 -14.78 2.88 8.46
CA SER A 101 -15.37 3.87 9.34
C SER A 101 -15.27 3.40 10.79
N LEU A 102 -14.89 4.29 11.72
CA LEU A 102 -14.84 3.95 13.16
C LEU A 102 -16.20 3.53 13.70
N ARG A 103 -17.30 4.03 13.10
CA ARG A 103 -18.69 3.64 13.43
C ARG A 103 -19.04 2.20 13.07
N GLU A 104 -18.33 1.60 12.13
CA GLU A 104 -18.55 0.21 11.72
C GLU A 104 -17.78 -0.76 12.61
N ILE A 105 -16.77 -0.27 13.33
CA ILE A 105 -15.97 -1.06 14.25
C ILE A 105 -16.76 -1.24 15.54
N SER A 106 -16.88 -2.50 15.97
CA SER A 106 -17.48 -2.89 17.24
C SER A 106 -16.44 -2.98 18.34
N SER A 107 -15.29 -3.58 18.02
CA SER A 107 -14.13 -3.67 18.91
C SER A 107 -12.86 -3.85 18.09
N PHE A 108 -11.73 -3.59 18.73
CA PHE A 108 -10.41 -3.82 18.13
C PHE A 108 -9.41 -4.26 19.21
N SER A 109 -8.39 -5.00 18.80
CA SER A 109 -7.29 -5.45 19.67
C SER A 109 -5.97 -5.34 18.91
N CYS A 110 -4.96 -4.76 19.54
CA CYS A 110 -3.70 -4.42 18.90
C CYS A 110 -2.56 -5.26 19.49
N PHE A 111 -1.71 -5.79 18.64
CA PHE A 111 -0.62 -6.72 18.98
C PHE A 111 0.74 -6.16 18.58
#